data_AF-A0AB72WW16-F1
#
_entry.id   AF-A0AB72WW16-F1
#
_cell.length_a   1.000
_cell.length_b   1.000
_cell.length_c   1.000
_cell.angle_alpha   90.00
_cell.angle_beta   90.00
_cell.angle_gamma   90.00
#
_symmetry.space_group_name_H-M   'P 1'
#
loop_
_entity.id
_entity.type
_entity.pdbx_description
1 polymer ?
#
loop_
_entity_poly.entity_id
_entity_poly.type
_entity_poly.pdbx_seq_one_letter_code
_entity_poly.pdbx_strand_id
1 'polypeptide(L)'
;MRNPSLPYKLVYCVTAVACGLSSAPSMAEPIDWPELPKTCFVSRRPATVDDLNRGCSAFLIGGPDKSAGTPLNIQIPQYAFHVDGASGKKTPVIVVQAEEQSGIKAVGYKEVNTSRTGAALLSEMQLLGTRKPR
;
A
#
# COMPACT_ATOMS: atom_id res chain seq x y z
N MET A 1 38.38 -53.06 -26.34
CA MET A 1 36.93 -52.71 -26.21
C MET A 1 36.25 -53.75 -25.35
N ARG A 2 35.33 -53.31 -24.48
CA ARG A 2 34.47 -54.04 -23.51
C ARG A 2 35.07 -54.28 -22.11
N ASN A 3 34.69 -53.39 -21.20
CA ASN A 3 34.67 -53.57 -19.75
C ASN A 3 33.21 -53.84 -19.34
N PRO A 4 32.85 -54.92 -18.62
CA PRO A 4 31.46 -55.17 -18.27
C PRO A 4 31.08 -54.79 -16.83
N SER A 5 29.87 -54.22 -16.74
CA SER A 5 28.88 -54.32 -15.66
C SER A 5 29.16 -53.70 -14.27
N LEU A 6 28.55 -52.54 -14.06
CA LEU A 6 28.00 -52.06 -12.78
C LEU A 6 26.82 -52.96 -12.33
N PRO A 7 26.61 -53.20 -11.02
CA PRO A 7 25.32 -53.62 -10.52
C PRO A 7 24.48 -52.40 -10.05
N TYR A 8 23.37 -52.13 -10.75
CA TYR A 8 22.29 -51.29 -10.25
C TYR A 8 21.41 -52.14 -9.33
N LYS A 9 21.31 -51.78 -8.04
CA LYS A 9 20.19 -52.19 -7.19
C LYS A 9 19.48 -50.94 -6.70
N LEU A 10 18.42 -50.58 -7.41
CA LEU A 10 17.46 -49.58 -6.96
C LEU A 10 16.58 -50.21 -5.90
N VAL A 11 16.76 -49.84 -4.64
CA VAL A 11 15.78 -50.10 -3.58
C VAL A 11 14.85 -48.88 -3.56
N TYR A 12 13.64 -49.05 -4.08
CA TYR A 12 12.56 -48.07 -3.93
C TYR A 12 12.06 -48.12 -2.49
N CYS A 13 12.35 -47.09 -1.69
CA CYS A 13 11.64 -46.81 -0.46
C CYS A 13 10.65 -45.69 -0.76
N VAL A 14 9.38 -46.04 -0.97
CA VAL A 14 8.29 -45.07 -1.10
C VAL A 14 7.94 -44.60 0.31
N THR A 15 8.49 -43.47 0.73
CA THR A 15 8.01 -42.78 1.94
C THR A 15 7.00 -41.72 1.52
N ALA A 16 5.71 -42.05 1.69
CA ALA A 16 4.64 -41.07 1.58
C ALA A 16 4.73 -40.11 2.78
N VAL A 17 5.26 -38.90 2.57
CA VAL A 17 5.22 -37.82 3.56
C VAL A 17 3.89 -37.10 3.40
N ALA A 18 2.95 -37.38 4.29
CA ALA A 18 1.72 -36.61 4.44
C ALA A 18 2.06 -35.24 5.06
N CYS A 19 2.19 -34.22 4.22
CA CYS A 19 2.45 -32.85 4.65
C CYS A 19 1.13 -32.21 5.12
N GLY A 20 0.85 -32.28 6.42
CA GLY A 20 -0.26 -31.57 7.05
C GLY A 20 0.01 -30.07 7.08
N LEU A 21 -0.59 -29.32 6.15
CA LEU A 21 -0.60 -27.86 6.14
C LEU A 21 -1.40 -27.35 7.34
N SER A 22 -0.73 -27.16 8.47
CA SER A 22 -1.29 -26.50 9.65
C SER A 22 -1.25 -25.00 9.42
N SER A 23 -2.36 -24.41 8.97
CA SER A 23 -2.51 -22.96 8.88
C SER A 23 -2.57 -22.39 10.30
N ALA A 24 -1.44 -21.91 10.82
CA ALA A 24 -1.45 -21.16 12.07
C ALA A 24 -2.28 -19.88 11.88
N PRO A 25 -3.21 -19.54 12.78
CA PRO A 25 -3.89 -18.26 12.74
C PRO A 25 -2.85 -17.15 12.91
N SER A 26 -2.66 -16.33 11.88
CA SER A 26 -1.83 -15.13 11.96
C SER A 26 -2.53 -14.13 12.86
N MET A 27 -2.07 -14.01 14.11
CA MET A 27 -2.49 -12.91 14.97
C MET A 27 -1.89 -11.63 14.38
N ALA A 28 -2.73 -10.80 13.77
CA ALA A 28 -2.30 -9.49 13.28
C ALA A 28 -1.78 -8.65 14.47
N GLU A 29 -0.53 -8.20 14.41
CA GLU A 29 0.01 -7.30 15.42
C GLU A 29 -0.83 -6.01 15.46
N PRO A 30 -1.11 -5.46 16.66
CA PRO A 30 -1.84 -4.21 16.78
C PRO A 30 -1.08 -3.08 16.08
N ILE A 31 -1.78 -2.31 15.26
CA ILE A 31 -1.20 -1.19 14.51
C ILE A 31 -1.06 0.01 15.46
N ASP A 32 0.16 0.46 15.69
CA ASP A 32 0.40 1.74 16.38
C ASP A 32 0.16 2.90 15.40
N TRP A 33 -1.04 3.48 15.47
CA TRP A 33 -1.44 4.60 14.63
C TRP A 33 -0.84 5.92 15.16
N PRO A 34 -0.03 6.64 14.37
CA PRO A 34 0.48 7.96 14.78
C PRO A 34 -0.66 9.00 14.80
N GLU A 35 -0.40 10.15 15.41
CA GLU A 35 -1.30 11.31 15.28
C GLU A 35 -1.39 11.79 13.82
N LEU A 36 -2.56 12.29 13.42
CA LEU A 36 -2.70 12.91 12.10
C LEU A 36 -1.84 14.18 12.00
N PRO A 37 -1.17 14.41 10.85
CA PRO A 37 -0.30 15.56 10.69
C PRO A 37 -1.11 16.87 10.71
N LYS A 38 -0.67 17.86 11.47
CA LYS A 38 -1.32 19.19 11.50
C LYS A 38 -0.85 20.11 10.37
N THR A 39 0.23 19.74 9.70
CA THR A 39 0.86 20.46 8.60
C THR A 39 1.37 19.48 7.56
N CYS A 40 1.77 19.96 6.38
CA CYS A 40 2.33 19.13 5.31
C CYS A 40 1.35 18.05 4.78
N PHE A 41 0.18 18.52 4.35
CA PHE A 41 -0.81 17.78 3.57
C PHE A 41 -1.50 18.75 2.61
N VAL A 42 -2.09 18.24 1.53
CA VAL A 42 -2.80 19.02 0.52
C VAL A 42 -4.31 18.76 0.64
N SER A 43 -5.09 19.81 0.88
CA SER A 43 -6.55 19.71 0.99
C SER A 43 -7.22 20.97 0.45
N ARG A 44 -8.41 20.81 -0.16
CA ARG A 44 -9.26 21.88 -0.72
C ARG A 44 -8.56 22.79 -1.76
N ARG A 45 -7.39 22.41 -2.24
CA ARG A 45 -6.67 23.06 -3.34
C ARG A 45 -5.86 22.02 -4.10
N PRO A 46 -5.53 22.28 -5.37
CA PRO A 46 -4.63 21.41 -6.13
C PRO A 46 -3.25 21.35 -5.47
N ALA A 47 -2.55 20.22 -5.60
CA ALA A 47 -1.15 20.13 -5.20
C ALA A 47 -0.27 21.02 -6.09
N THR A 48 0.76 21.59 -5.49
CA THR A 48 1.76 22.44 -6.15
C THR A 48 3.13 21.76 -6.16
N VAL A 49 4.04 22.25 -7.01
CA VAL A 49 5.44 21.78 -7.03
C VAL A 49 6.12 21.89 -5.66
N ASP A 50 5.82 22.93 -4.88
CA ASP A 50 6.33 23.08 -3.52
C ASP A 50 5.85 21.94 -2.60
N ASP A 51 4.58 21.55 -2.71
CA ASP A 51 4.03 20.45 -1.91
C ASP A 51 4.72 19.12 -2.22
N LEU A 52 4.99 18.86 -3.50
CA LEU A 52 5.69 17.66 -3.94
C LEU A 52 7.14 17.67 -3.43
N ASN A 53 7.86 18.78 -3.63
CA ASN A 53 9.26 18.91 -3.21
C ASN A 53 9.44 18.79 -1.69
N ARG A 54 8.44 19.22 -0.92
CA ARG A 54 8.44 19.12 0.55
C ARG A 54 7.90 17.78 1.08
N GLY A 55 7.43 16.88 0.21
CA GLY A 55 6.82 15.61 0.62
C GLY A 55 5.48 15.76 1.34
N CYS A 56 4.77 16.86 1.07
CA CYS A 56 3.40 17.13 1.54
C CYS A 56 2.35 16.62 0.54
N SER A 57 2.78 16.37 -0.69
CA SER A 57 2.02 15.76 -1.79
C SER A 57 2.77 14.52 -2.29
N ALA A 58 2.04 13.50 -2.74
CA ALA A 58 2.65 12.30 -3.34
C ALA A 58 2.82 12.45 -4.85
N PHE A 59 1.97 13.25 -5.50
CA PHE A 59 1.99 13.45 -6.94
C PHE A 59 1.54 14.86 -7.32
N LEU A 60 1.76 15.21 -8.59
CA LEU A 60 1.16 16.36 -9.24
C LEU A 60 0.24 15.88 -10.35
N ILE A 61 -0.94 16.48 -10.42
CA ILE A 61 -1.82 16.37 -11.57
C ILE A 61 -1.57 17.58 -12.46
N GLY A 62 -1.25 17.33 -13.73
CA GLY A 62 -0.78 18.34 -14.66
C GLY A 62 0.73 18.30 -14.82
N GLY A 63 1.40 19.45 -14.72
CA GLY A 63 2.86 19.58 -14.85
C GLY A 63 3.43 20.69 -13.96
N PRO A 64 4.76 20.88 -13.95
CA PRO A 64 5.43 21.85 -13.09
C PRO A 64 4.91 23.29 -13.23
N ASP A 65 4.52 23.66 -14.46
CA ASP A 65 4.03 25.01 -14.78
C ASP A 65 2.53 25.20 -14.51
N LYS A 66 1.79 24.10 -14.29
CA LYS A 66 0.33 24.16 -14.13
C LYS A 66 -0.21 22.96 -13.36
N SER A 67 -0.63 23.22 -12.12
CA SER A 67 -1.49 22.31 -11.37
C SER A 67 -2.88 22.21 -12.01
N ALA A 68 -3.35 21.00 -12.24
CA ALA A 68 -4.59 20.72 -12.95
C ALA A 68 -5.55 19.78 -12.21
N GLY A 69 -5.19 19.33 -11.00
CA GLY A 69 -6.06 18.50 -10.17
C GLY A 69 -7.23 19.28 -9.58
N THR A 70 -8.38 18.63 -9.49
CA THR A 70 -9.54 19.14 -8.74
C THR A 70 -9.57 18.46 -7.37
N PRO A 71 -9.57 19.19 -6.26
CA PRO A 71 -9.58 18.60 -4.93
C PRO A 71 -10.83 17.76 -4.70
N LEU A 72 -10.67 16.57 -4.13
CA LEU A 72 -11.81 15.75 -3.72
C LEU A 72 -12.43 16.28 -2.42
N ASN A 73 -13.76 16.25 -2.33
CA ASN A 73 -14.50 16.65 -1.14
C ASN A 73 -14.49 15.54 -0.07
N ILE A 74 -13.32 15.23 0.48
CA ILE A 74 -13.12 14.30 1.58
C ILE A 74 -12.25 14.97 2.67
N GLN A 75 -12.33 14.48 3.90
CA GLN A 75 -11.49 15.01 4.99
C GLN A 75 -10.03 14.59 4.79
N ILE A 76 -9.10 15.54 4.89
CA ILE A 76 -7.66 15.29 4.81
C ILE A 76 -6.97 16.16 5.87
N PRO A 77 -6.00 15.61 6.62
CA PRO A 77 -5.56 14.21 6.58
C PRO A 77 -6.60 13.26 7.21
N GLN A 78 -6.55 11.98 6.86
CA GLN A 78 -7.37 10.94 7.50
C GLN A 78 -6.68 9.57 7.47
N TYR A 79 -7.04 8.70 8.41
CA TYR A 79 -6.58 7.32 8.45
C TYR A 79 -7.24 6.48 7.36
N ALA A 80 -6.50 5.52 6.80
CA ALA A 80 -7.03 4.57 5.84
C ALA A 80 -6.24 3.25 5.85
N PHE A 81 -6.78 2.24 5.18
CA PHE A 81 -5.98 1.16 4.63
C PHE A 81 -5.87 1.33 3.11
N HIS A 82 -4.66 1.24 2.58
CA HIS A 82 -4.45 0.92 1.17
C HIS A 82 -4.66 -0.58 0.98
N VAL A 83 -5.57 -0.95 0.10
CA VAL A 83 -5.93 -2.33 -0.22
C VAL A 83 -5.31 -2.69 -1.55
N ASP A 84 -4.30 -3.56 -1.54
CA ASP A 84 -3.68 -4.06 -2.76
C ASP A 84 -4.70 -4.87 -3.59
N GLY A 85 -4.93 -4.48 -4.84
CA GLY A 85 -5.99 -5.08 -5.66
C GLY A 85 -5.77 -6.55 -6.02
N ALA A 86 -4.52 -7.03 -6.02
CA ALA A 86 -4.20 -8.41 -6.38
C ALA A 86 -4.28 -9.36 -5.17
N SER A 87 -3.73 -8.95 -4.04
CA SER A 87 -3.60 -9.77 -2.84
C SER A 87 -4.67 -9.50 -1.77
N GLY A 88 -5.37 -8.37 -1.85
CA GLY A 88 -6.26 -7.89 -0.79
C GLY A 88 -5.51 -7.44 0.47
N LYS A 89 -4.17 -7.39 0.43
CA LYS A 89 -3.36 -6.97 1.57
C LYS A 89 -3.70 -5.54 1.95
N LYS A 90 -4.01 -5.35 3.24
CA LYS A 90 -4.26 -4.04 3.82
C LYS A 90 -2.97 -3.47 4.40
N THR A 91 -2.54 -2.33 3.90
CA THR A 91 -1.42 -1.56 4.44
C THR A 91 -1.97 -0.33 5.16
N PRO A 92 -1.65 -0.11 6.45
CA PRO A 92 -2.12 1.07 7.17
C PRO A 92 -1.43 2.33 6.64
N VAL A 93 -2.23 3.35 6.32
CA VAL A 93 -1.75 4.60 5.72
C VAL A 93 -2.48 5.82 6.30
N ILE A 94 -1.88 6.99 6.11
CA ILE A 94 -2.52 8.30 6.30
C ILE A 94 -2.67 8.94 4.93
N VAL A 95 -3.90 9.24 4.53
CA VAL A 95 -4.17 10.02 3.31
C VAL A 95 -3.82 11.47 3.58
N VAL A 96 -2.96 12.05 2.74
CA VAL A 96 -2.45 13.42 2.85
C VAL A 96 -2.79 14.29 1.63
N GLN A 97 -3.34 13.69 0.58
CA GLN A 97 -3.75 14.36 -0.66
C GLN A 97 -4.87 13.56 -1.29
N ALA A 98 -5.86 14.22 -1.90
CA ALA A 98 -6.86 13.56 -2.74
C ALA A 98 -7.38 14.52 -3.80
N GLU A 99 -7.19 14.16 -5.06
CA GLU A 99 -7.53 14.99 -6.21
C GLU A 99 -8.09 14.11 -7.34
N GLU A 100 -8.83 14.73 -8.25
CA GLU A 100 -9.31 14.11 -9.47
C GLU A 100 -8.91 14.88 -10.72
N GLN A 101 -8.78 14.13 -11.82
CA GLN A 101 -8.73 14.67 -13.16
C GLN A 101 -9.38 13.70 -14.12
N SER A 102 -10.26 14.21 -14.99
CA SER A 102 -10.91 13.42 -16.04
C SER A 102 -11.61 12.15 -15.48
N GLY A 103 -12.22 12.26 -14.29
CA GLY A 103 -12.92 11.17 -13.62
C GLY A 103 -12.02 10.19 -12.84
N ILE A 104 -10.69 10.29 -12.95
CA ILE A 104 -9.76 9.48 -12.17
C ILE A 104 -9.56 10.13 -10.81
N LYS A 105 -9.92 9.41 -9.75
CA LYS A 105 -9.79 9.86 -8.35
C LYS A 105 -8.56 9.22 -7.73
N ALA A 106 -7.55 10.02 -7.43
CA ALA A 106 -6.29 9.56 -6.87
C ALA A 106 -6.08 10.12 -5.46
N VAL A 107 -5.36 9.37 -4.63
CA VAL A 107 -4.96 9.76 -3.29
C VAL A 107 -3.46 9.64 -3.11
N GLY A 108 -2.86 10.60 -2.42
CA GLY A 108 -1.50 10.53 -1.92
C GLY A 108 -1.53 10.14 -0.45
N TYR A 109 -0.67 9.22 -0.05
CA TYR A 109 -0.67 8.69 1.31
C TYR A 109 0.74 8.44 1.85
N LYS A 110 0.85 8.38 3.18
CA LYS A 110 2.06 7.94 3.90
C LYS A 110 1.79 6.61 4.57
N GLU A 111 2.65 5.61 4.36
CA GLU A 111 2.55 4.32 5.05
C GLU A 111 2.92 4.49 6.54
N VAL A 112 2.08 3.98 7.43
CA VAL A 112 2.28 4.09 8.88
C VAL A 112 3.58 3.39 9.29
N ASN A 113 4.31 4.00 10.23
CA ASN A 113 5.58 3.51 10.77
C ASN A 113 6.70 3.32 9.73
N THR A 114 6.59 4.02 8.60
CA THR A 114 7.65 4.07 7.58
C THR A 114 7.83 5.50 7.06
N SER A 115 8.90 5.72 6.29
CA SER A 115 9.10 6.97 5.54
C SER A 115 8.50 6.91 4.12
N ARG A 116 7.74 5.86 3.79
CA ARG A 116 7.24 5.64 2.42
C ARG A 116 6.02 6.52 2.15
N THR A 117 6.10 7.26 1.06
CA THR A 117 4.97 7.98 0.46
C THR A 117 4.55 7.24 -0.80
N GLY A 118 3.25 7.10 -1.02
CA GLY A 118 2.69 6.42 -2.18
C GLY A 118 1.47 7.14 -2.74
N ALA A 119 1.03 6.66 -3.89
CA ALA A 119 -0.17 7.11 -4.56
C ALA A 119 -0.98 5.89 -5.03
N ALA A 120 -2.30 5.99 -4.98
CA ALA A 120 -3.22 4.95 -5.44
C ALA A 120 -4.56 5.57 -5.84
N LEU A 121 -5.44 4.78 -6.44
CA LEU A 121 -6.81 5.20 -6.69
C LEU A 121 -7.59 5.29 -5.37
N LEU A 122 -8.57 6.19 -5.32
CA LEU A 122 -9.47 6.28 -4.16
C LEU A 122 -10.24 4.96 -3.95
N SER A 123 -10.53 4.22 -5.02
CA SER A 123 -11.18 2.90 -4.95
C SER A 123 -10.35 1.83 -4.24
N GLU A 124 -9.04 2.05 -4.11
CA GLU A 124 -8.11 1.17 -3.41
C GLU A 124 -7.94 1.56 -1.93
N MET A 125 -8.75 2.51 -1.45
CA MET A 125 -8.71 2.98 -0.07
C MET A 125 -9.93 2.52 0.72
N GLN A 126 -9.67 1.92 1.88
CA GLN A 126 -10.65 1.84 2.95
C GLN A 126 -10.43 3.01 3.91
N LEU A 127 -11.22 4.08 3.76
CA LEU A 127 -11.14 5.26 4.62
C LEU A 127 -11.69 4.97 6.02
N LEU A 128 -10.96 5.39 7.05
CA LEU A 128 -11.29 5.18 8.47
C LEU A 128 -11.69 6.49 9.18
N GLY A 129 -11.48 7.64 8.53
CA GLY A 129 -11.80 8.96 9.07
C GLY A 129 -10.69 9.56 9.91
N THR A 130 -11.03 10.57 10.71
CA THR A 130 -10.06 11.43 11.41
C THR A 130 -9.82 11.04 12.87
N ARG A 131 -10.61 10.10 13.39
CA ARG A 131 -10.42 9.56 14.74
C ARG A 131 -9.41 8.43 14.68
N LYS A 132 -8.43 8.46 15.58
CA LYS A 132 -7.41 7.42 15.69
C LYS A 132 -8.09 6.05 15.85
N PRO A 133 -7.84 5.08 14.94
CA PRO A 133 -8.40 3.74 15.05
C PRO A 133 -7.89 3.05 16.32
N ARG A 134 -8.70 2.15 16.86
CA ARG A 134 -8.35 1.31 18.02
C ARG A 134 -7.93 -0.08 17.57
#